data_AF-A0A1C3NWB6-F1
#
_entry.id   AF-A0A1C3NWB6-F1
#
_cell.length_a   1.000
_cell.length_b   1.000
_cell.length_c   1.000
_cell.angle_alpha   90.00
_cell.angle_beta   90.00
_cell.angle_gamma   90.00
#
_symmetry.space_group_name_H-M   'P 1'
#
loop_
_entity.id
_entity.type
_entity.pdbx_description
1 polymer ?
#
loop_
_entity_poly.entity_id
_entity_poly.type
_entity_poly.pdbx_seq_one_letter_code
_entity_poly.pdbx_strand_id
1 'polypeptide(L)'
;MFFVFFGLRTDPTQILPALAAASLLAVAGVVTKVVTGWWAARRARIAILARFRAGTALIARGEFSVVIAGLAVAAGVEPRLEDR
;
A
#
# COMPACT_ATOMS: atom_id res chain seq x y z
N MET A 1 8.81 4.92 16.18
CA MET A 1 8.18 3.89 17.05
C MET A 1 6.86 3.33 16.49
N PHE A 2 6.04 4.08 15.73
CA PHE A 2 4.77 3.59 15.18
C PHE A 2 4.86 2.21 14.50
N PHE A 3 5.75 2.03 13.51
CA PHE A 3 5.88 0.75 12.78
C PHE A 3 6.24 -0.43 13.67
N VAL A 4 7.02 -0.21 14.74
CA VAL A 4 7.38 -1.25 15.72
C VAL A 4 6.13 -1.67 16.50
N PHE A 5 5.38 -0.72 17.05
CA PHE A 5 4.15 -1.03 17.80
C PHE A 5 3.03 -1.57 16.90
N PHE A 6 2.88 -1.05 15.69
CA PHE A 6 1.96 -1.57 14.68
C PHE A 6 2.28 -3.03 14.36
N GLY A 7 3.57 -3.35 14.16
CA GLY A 7 4.02 -4.72 13.94
C GLY A 7 3.75 -5.64 15.14
N LEU A 8 4.04 -5.19 16.36
CA LEU A 8 3.82 -5.97 17.58
C LEU A 8 2.33 -6.23 17.89
N ARG A 9 1.42 -5.34 17.47
CA ARG A 9 -0.04 -5.54 17.62
C ARG A 9 -0.65 -6.37 16.49
N THR A 10 0.07 -6.63 15.42
CA THR A 10 -0.45 -7.40 14.28
C THR A 10 -0.34 -8.90 14.59
N ASP A 11 -1.48 -9.59 14.61
CA ASP A 11 -1.52 -11.04 14.80
C ASP A 11 -0.94 -11.75 13.54
N PRO A 12 0.17 -12.48 13.67
CA PRO A 12 0.79 -13.15 12.52
C PRO A 12 -0.08 -14.27 11.94
N THR A 13 -1.00 -14.84 12.72
CA THR A 13 -1.89 -15.91 12.23
C THR A 13 -2.93 -15.40 11.23
N GLN A 14 -3.24 -14.10 11.26
CA GLN A 14 -4.19 -13.46 10.34
C GLN A 14 -3.56 -13.11 8.98
N ILE A 15 -2.23 -13.15 8.88
CA ILE A 15 -1.51 -12.78 7.64
C ILE A 15 -1.73 -13.83 6.55
N LEU A 16 -1.65 -15.12 6.89
CA LEU A 16 -1.78 -16.22 5.93
C LEU A 16 -3.16 -16.25 5.24
N PRO A 17 -4.28 -16.17 5.97
CA PRO A 17 -5.61 -16.11 5.36
C PRO A 17 -5.81 -14.86 4.48
N ALA A 18 -5.23 -13.72 4.86
CA ALA A 18 -5.35 -12.46 4.11
C ALA A 18 -4.44 -12.38 2.87
N LEU A 19 -3.51 -13.34 2.70
CA LEU A 19 -2.46 -13.27 1.69
C LEU A 19 -3.02 -13.15 0.27
N ALA A 20 -4.11 -13.87 -0.04
CA ALA A 20 -4.74 -13.81 -1.35
C ALA A 20 -5.26 -12.39 -1.68
N ALA A 21 -6.03 -11.80 -0.76
CA ALA A 21 -6.56 -10.45 -0.93
C ALA A 21 -5.44 -9.39 -0.95
N ALA A 22 -4.45 -9.53 -0.06
CA ALA A 22 -3.28 -8.66 -0.01
C ALA A 22 -2.47 -8.70 -1.31
N SER A 23 -2.30 -9.90 -1.90
CA SER A 23 -1.61 -10.08 -3.18
C SER A 23 -2.35 -9.38 -4.31
N LEU A 24 -3.68 -9.54 -4.36
CA LEU A 24 -4.55 -8.90 -5.35
C LEU A 24 -4.44 -7.37 -5.27
N LEU A 25 -4.53 -6.81 -4.06
CA LEU A 25 -4.38 -5.37 -3.82
C LEU A 25 -2.97 -4.88 -4.13
N ALA A 26 -1.94 -5.67 -3.81
CA ALA A 26 -0.56 -5.34 -4.13
C ALA A 26 -0.36 -5.25 -5.66
N VAL A 27 -0.83 -6.24 -6.41
CA VAL A 27 -0.77 -6.25 -7.88
C VAL A 27 -1.56 -5.06 -8.45
N ALA A 28 -2.81 -4.86 -8.01
CA ALA A 28 -3.63 -3.74 -8.47
C ALA A 28 -2.96 -2.38 -8.17
N GLY A 29 -2.38 -2.23 -6.99
CA GLY A 29 -1.67 -1.04 -6.55
C GLY A 29 -0.38 -0.79 -7.34
N VAL A 30 0.38 -1.84 -7.65
CA VAL A 30 1.57 -1.74 -8.51
C VAL A 30 1.17 -1.33 -9.92
N VAL A 31 0.21 -2.01 -10.53
CA VAL A 31 -0.25 -1.73 -11.90
C VAL A 31 -0.75 -0.29 -12.02
N THR A 32 -1.64 0.14 -11.12
CA THR A 32 -2.18 1.50 -11.14
C THR A 32 -1.10 2.57 -10.96
N LYS A 33 -0.16 2.36 -10.04
CA LYS A 33 0.95 3.31 -9.82
C LYS A 33 1.89 3.39 -11.01
N VAL A 34 2.25 2.26 -11.61
CA VAL A 34 3.09 2.21 -12.80
C VAL A 34 2.40 2.91 -13.98
N VAL A 35 1.13 2.58 -14.23
CA VAL A 35 0.33 3.22 -15.29
C VAL A 35 0.24 4.74 -15.07
N THR A 36 0.00 5.17 -13.83
CA THR A 36 -0.12 6.60 -13.50
C THR A 36 1.21 7.33 -13.68
N GLY A 37 2.32 6.78 -13.19
CA GLY A 37 3.65 7.38 -13.36
C GLY A 37 4.11 7.40 -14.81
N TRP A 38 3.79 6.34 -15.57
CA TRP A 38 4.04 6.29 -17.02
C TRP A 38 3.24 7.35 -17.77
N TRP A 39 1.95 7.49 -17.47
CA TRP A 39 1.08 8.49 -18.09
C TRP A 39 1.54 9.91 -17.77
N ALA A 40 1.90 10.21 -16.52
CA ALA A 40 2.45 11.50 -16.12
C ALA A 40 3.76 11.81 -16.86
N ALA A 41 4.69 10.85 -16.91
CA ALA A 41 5.98 11.03 -17.60
C ALA A 41 5.83 11.12 -19.13
N ARG A 42 4.83 10.43 -19.71
CA ARG A 42 4.47 10.55 -21.14
C ARG A 42 3.97 11.96 -21.46
N ARG A 43 3.10 12.53 -20.62
CA ARG A 43 2.61 13.91 -20.78
C ARG A 43 3.74 14.94 -20.68
N ALA A 44 4.73 14.66 -19.84
CA ALA A 44 5.93 15.50 -19.71
C ALA A 44 7.00 15.28 -20.82
N ARG A 45 6.70 14.50 -21.88
CA ARG A 45 7.62 14.16 -22.99
C ARG A 45 8.96 13.55 -22.54
N ILE A 46 8.98 12.86 -21.40
CA ILE A 46 10.17 12.19 -20.85
C ILE A 46 10.49 10.92 -21.67
N ALA A 47 11.78 10.59 -21.82
CA ALA A 47 12.25 9.38 -22.51
C ALA A 47 11.75 8.08 -21.86
N ILE A 48 11.51 7.03 -22.66
CA ILE A 48 10.85 5.77 -22.24
C ILE A 48 11.51 5.12 -21.02
N LEU A 49 12.85 5.07 -20.95
CA LEU A 49 13.54 4.50 -19.79
C LEU A 49 13.27 5.28 -18.49
N ALA A 50 13.14 6.60 -18.58
CA ALA A 50 12.84 7.45 -17.43
C ALA A 50 11.35 7.39 -17.02
N ARG A 51 10.45 6.93 -17.91
CA ARG A 51 9.03 6.70 -17.55
C ARG A 51 8.85 5.52 -16.62
N PHE A 52 9.61 4.43 -16.80
CA PHE A 52 9.60 3.31 -15.86
C PHE A 52 10.07 3.74 -14.47
N ARG A 53 11.12 4.56 -14.39
CA ARG A 53 11.63 5.11 -13.11
C ARG A 53 10.60 6.00 -12.41
N ALA A 54 9.85 6.80 -13.16
CA ALA A 54 8.77 7.61 -12.61
C ALA A 54 7.64 6.73 -12.04
N GLY A 55 7.28 5.64 -12.73
CA GLY A 55 6.30 4.67 -12.24
C GLY A 55 6.75 3.93 -10.98
N THR A 56 8.00 3.45 -10.93
CA THR A 56 8.51 2.71 -9.76
C THR A 56 8.72 3.60 -8.54
N ALA A 57 9.05 4.88 -8.72
CA ALA A 57 9.14 5.85 -7.62
C ALA A 57 7.82 6.01 -6.84
N LEU A 58 6.68 5.77 -7.50
CA LEU A 58 5.37 5.82 -6.84
C LEU A 58 5.07 4.58 -6.00
N ILE A 59 5.67 3.42 -6.32
CA ILE A 59 5.44 2.14 -5.62
C ILE A 59 5.99 2.19 -4.19
N ALA A 60 7.14 2.82 -3.98
CA ALA A 60 7.90 2.77 -2.73
C ALA A 60 7.26 3.50 -1.52
N ARG A 61 6.04 4.06 -1.65
CA ARG A 61 5.39 4.88 -0.60
C ARG A 61 4.35 4.12 0.24
N GLY A 62 4.60 2.84 0.54
CA GLY A 62 3.68 2.01 1.33
C GLY A 62 3.46 2.48 2.77
N GLU A 63 4.42 3.23 3.33
CA GLU A 63 4.40 3.73 4.72
C GLU A 63 3.11 4.50 5.07
N PHE A 64 2.63 5.34 4.15
CA PHE A 64 1.40 6.11 4.36
C PHE A 64 0.15 5.22 4.42
N SER A 65 0.07 4.17 3.60
CA SER A 65 -1.07 3.24 3.61
C SER A 65 -1.18 2.51 4.96
N VAL A 66 -0.05 2.18 5.59
CA VAL A 66 -0.01 1.58 6.93
C VAL A 66 -0.48 2.57 8.00
N VAL A 67 -0.07 3.84 7.90
CA VAL A 67 -0.53 4.89 8.81
C VAL A 67 -2.05 5.09 8.69
N ILE A 68 -2.60 5.14 7.47
CA ILE A 68 -4.04 5.27 7.24
C ILE A 68 -4.80 4.07 7.82
N ALA A 69 -4.29 2.85 7.63
CA ALA A 69 -4.89 1.65 8.24
C ALA A 69 -4.88 1.73 9.77
N GLY A 70 -3.78 2.17 10.37
CA GLY A 70 -3.69 2.38 11.81
C GLY A 70 -4.66 3.45 12.33
N LEU A 71 -4.87 4.53 11.57
CA LEU A 71 -5.86 5.56 11.89
C LEU A 71 -7.30 5.04 11.77
N ALA A 72 -7.60 4.23 10.77
CA ALA A 72 -8.93 3.65 10.59
C ALA A 72 -9.31 2.70 11.74
N VAL A 73 -8.37 1.87 12.20
CA VAL A 73 -8.56 1.01 13.39
C VAL A 73 -8.78 1.87 14.64
N ALA A 74 -7.96 2.91 14.84
CA ALA A 74 -8.12 3.82 15.99
C ALA A 74 -9.43 4.63 15.96
N ALA A 75 -9.99 4.85 14.78
CA ALA A 75 -11.26 5.55 14.59
C ALA A 75 -12.49 4.62 14.69
N GLY A 76 -12.31 3.33 14.99
CA GLY A 76 -13.42 2.37 15.15
C GLY A 76 -14.15 2.05 13.86
N VAL A 77 -13.50 2.24 12.69
CA VAL A 77 -14.12 1.98 11.37
C VAL A 77 -14.28 0.47 11.11
N GLU A 78 -13.63 -0.39 11.90
CA GLU A 78 -13.72 -1.85 11.83
C GLU A 78 -14.29 -2.44 13.15
N PRO A 79 -15.62 -2.64 13.26
CA PRO A 79 -16.27 -3.16 14.48
C PRO A 79 -15.86 -4.60 14.84
N ARG A 80 -15.23 -5.33 13.92
CA ARG A 80 -14.82 -6.74 14.09
C ARG A 80 -13.54 -6.93 14.91
N LEU A 81 -12.86 -5.83 15.27
CA LEU A 81 -11.62 -5.84 16.05
C LEU A 81 -11.85 -5.52 17.54
N GLU A 82 -13.04 -5.06 17.92
CA GLU A 82 -13.40 -4.72 19.31
C GLU A 82 -13.97 -5.91 20.11
N ASP A 83 -14.36 -7.01 19.44
CA ASP A 83 -15.18 -8.08 20.04
C ASP A 83 -14.37 -9.32 20.51
N ARG A 84 -13.12 -9.13 20.97
CA ARG A 84 -12.34 -10.15 21.71
C ARG A 84 -11.49 -9.57 22.84
#